data_AF-A0A0U3F7Y9-F1
#
_entry.id   AF-A0A0U3F7Y9-F1
#
_cell.length_a   1.000
_cell.length_b   1.000
_cell.length_c   1.000
_cell.angle_alpha   90.00
_cell.angle_beta   90.00
_cell.angle_gamma   90.00
#
_symmetry.space_group_name_H-M   'P 1'
#
loop_
_entity.id
_entity.type
_entity.pdbx_description
1 polymer ?
#
loop_
_entity_poly.entity_id
_entity_poly.type
_entity_poly.pdbx_seq_one_letter_code
_entity_poly.pdbx_strand_id
1 'polypeptide(L)'
;MSQISKLIFAGLLAAAVSSPAAAAGVRVELGGSVEYNGIQGGLSGVGAGDRAVMSFIVDSSNFLDSESFPTRGYRIDLNSFDLNIAGVHMKLDIPQAGTGDAFFVLRDNDPGVDGFFLSLGTDVRVPLALRIPGLAPAHELEFGRTFSVDTTLHSLNILDAVGKYGFEDMSSYQWTIGRFGNYGLEVSYETISITAVPEPSTAALMGLGALVLLGANARSKRNARLTELG
;
A
#
# COMPACT_ATOMS: atom_id res chain seq x y z
N MET A 1 -4.17 30.86 59.17
CA MET A 1 -3.50 29.53 59.25
C MET A 1 -4.63 28.51 59.34
N SER A 2 -4.80 27.47 58.53
CA SER A 2 -3.91 26.70 57.67
C SER A 2 -4.78 25.73 56.83
N GLN A 3 -4.52 25.62 55.52
CA GLN A 3 -4.57 24.38 54.71
C GLN A 3 -5.83 23.48 54.74
N ILE A 4 -6.95 23.89 54.14
CA ILE A 4 -7.98 22.92 53.65
C ILE A 4 -8.50 23.35 52.26
N SER A 5 -7.58 23.46 51.30
CA SER A 5 -7.89 23.65 49.88
C SER A 5 -6.80 22.95 49.10
N LYS A 6 -7.06 21.70 48.69
CA LYS A 6 -6.34 20.90 47.66
C LYS A 6 -6.64 19.44 47.96
N LEU A 7 -7.61 18.84 47.27
CA LEU A 7 -7.67 17.40 46.97
C LEU A 7 -9.00 17.06 46.27
N ILE A 8 -9.18 17.52 45.03
CA ILE A 8 -10.04 16.83 44.05
C ILE A 8 -9.35 16.96 42.69
N PHE A 9 -8.31 16.14 42.47
CA PHE A 9 -7.73 15.94 41.14
C PHE A 9 -7.00 14.58 41.13
N ALA A 10 -7.74 13.50 41.22
CA ALA A 10 -7.22 12.17 40.95
C ALA A 10 -8.39 11.26 40.56
N GLY A 11 -8.28 10.61 39.39
CA GLY A 11 -9.17 9.51 39.05
C GLY A 11 -9.91 9.62 37.71
N LEU A 12 -9.27 10.09 36.64
CA LEU A 12 -9.54 9.50 35.33
C LEU A 12 -8.40 8.53 35.06
N LEU A 13 -8.48 7.37 35.71
CA LEU A 13 -7.80 6.18 35.24
C LEU A 13 -8.45 5.87 33.89
N ALA A 14 -7.85 6.37 32.82
CA ALA A 14 -8.19 5.93 31.49
C ALA A 14 -7.88 4.44 31.47
N ALA A 15 -8.92 3.61 31.62
CA ALA A 15 -8.88 2.24 31.19
C ALA A 15 -8.66 2.30 29.68
N ALA A 16 -7.40 2.39 29.28
CA ALA A 16 -6.96 2.08 27.94
C ALA A 16 -7.21 0.58 27.79
N VAL A 17 -8.46 0.23 27.48
CA VAL A 17 -8.77 -1.02 26.83
C VAL A 17 -7.85 -1.05 25.62
N SER A 18 -6.83 -1.90 25.70
CA SER A 18 -5.98 -2.25 24.58
C SER A 18 -6.89 -2.95 23.58
N SER A 19 -7.60 -2.17 22.77
CA SER A 19 -8.20 -2.67 21.56
C SER A 19 -7.07 -3.35 20.77
N PRO A 20 -7.30 -4.55 20.22
CA PRO A 20 -6.33 -5.13 19.31
C PRO A 20 -6.04 -4.06 18.25
N ALA A 21 -4.75 -3.78 18.04
CA ALA A 21 -4.32 -2.86 16.98
C ALA A 21 -5.06 -3.31 15.72
N ALA A 22 -5.86 -2.43 15.13
CA ALA A 22 -6.62 -2.84 13.98
C ALA A 22 -5.65 -3.09 12.84
N ALA A 23 -6.12 -3.83 11.84
CA ALA A 23 -5.36 -4.02 10.62
C ALA A 23 -4.95 -2.67 10.03
N ALA A 24 -3.65 -2.44 9.88
CA ALA A 24 -3.16 -1.28 9.16
C ALA A 24 -3.34 -1.54 7.66
N GLY A 25 -4.10 -0.67 6.99
CA GLY A 25 -4.07 -0.64 5.53
C GLY A 25 -2.68 -0.26 5.06
N VAL A 26 -2.18 -0.89 4.01
CA VAL A 26 -0.92 -0.53 3.37
C VAL A 26 -1.18 -0.20 1.92
N ARG A 27 -0.83 1.01 1.52
CA ARG A 27 -0.94 1.46 0.13
C ARG A 27 0.35 1.14 -0.60
N VAL A 28 0.21 0.42 -1.71
CA VAL A 28 1.27 0.16 -2.67
C VAL A 28 1.01 1.01 -3.90
N GLU A 29 2.01 1.75 -4.35
CA GLU A 29 1.97 2.55 -5.58
C GLU A 29 3.21 2.27 -6.41
N LEU A 30 3.01 1.87 -7.66
CA LEU A 30 4.05 1.63 -8.64
C LEU A 30 3.99 2.72 -9.69
N GLY A 31 5.16 3.25 -10.07
CA GLY A 31 5.32 4.25 -11.10
C GLY A 31 6.28 3.76 -12.18
N GLY A 32 5.98 4.14 -13.42
CA GLY A 32 6.81 3.86 -14.57
C GLY A 32 6.41 4.71 -15.78
N SER A 33 7.07 4.45 -16.90
CA SER A 33 6.77 5.05 -18.20
C SER A 33 6.56 3.97 -19.26
N VAL A 34 5.61 4.17 -20.16
CA VAL A 34 5.34 3.21 -21.23
C VAL A 34 6.56 3.11 -22.14
N GLU A 35 7.08 1.91 -22.36
CA GLU A 35 8.19 1.67 -23.28
C GLU A 35 7.68 1.46 -24.70
N TYR A 36 6.66 0.61 -24.85
CA TYR A 36 5.90 0.48 -26.09
C TYR A 36 4.45 0.09 -25.81
N ASN A 37 3.59 0.34 -26.80
CA ASN A 37 2.21 -0.07 -26.79
C ASN A 37 1.74 -0.45 -28.21
N GLY A 38 1.41 -1.72 -28.39
CA GLY A 38 0.75 -2.28 -29.56
C GLY A 38 -0.75 -2.57 -29.34
N ILE A 39 -1.27 -2.38 -28.12
CA ILE A 39 -2.68 -2.64 -27.80
C ILE A 39 -3.55 -1.56 -28.45
N GLN A 40 -4.42 -1.99 -29.36
CA GLN A 40 -5.39 -1.13 -30.03
C GLN A 40 -6.68 -0.99 -29.21
N GLY A 41 -7.55 -0.04 -29.59
CA GLY A 41 -8.83 0.20 -28.91
C GLY A 41 -8.68 1.12 -27.71
N GLY A 42 -9.00 0.65 -26.50
CA GLY A 42 -9.00 1.46 -25.27
C GLY A 42 -7.65 2.11 -24.91
N LEU A 43 -6.55 1.62 -25.50
CA LEU A 43 -5.20 2.15 -25.30
C LEU A 43 -4.58 2.75 -26.57
N SER A 44 -5.32 2.95 -27.66
CA SER A 44 -4.72 3.43 -28.93
C SER A 44 -4.10 4.84 -28.84
N GLY A 45 -4.45 5.62 -27.82
CA GLY A 45 -3.88 6.94 -27.55
C GLY A 45 -2.65 6.93 -26.65
N VAL A 46 -2.27 5.77 -26.10
CA VAL A 46 -1.13 5.62 -25.20
C VAL A 46 0.15 5.42 -26.02
N GLY A 47 1.12 6.30 -25.85
CA GLY A 47 2.42 6.27 -26.52
C GLY A 47 3.59 6.00 -25.59
N ALA A 48 4.76 5.74 -26.18
CA ALA A 48 6.00 5.60 -25.42
C ALA A 48 6.34 6.90 -24.67
N GLY A 49 6.81 6.77 -23.43
CA GLY A 49 7.08 7.88 -22.51
C GLY A 49 5.88 8.34 -21.69
N ASP A 50 4.66 7.88 -22.00
CA ASP A 50 3.49 8.21 -21.19
C ASP A 50 3.62 7.63 -19.78
N ARG A 51 3.16 8.38 -18.79
CA ARG A 51 3.22 7.96 -17.39
C ARG A 51 2.23 6.82 -17.11
N ALA A 52 2.73 5.77 -16.45
CA ALA A 52 1.95 4.68 -15.89
C ALA A 52 2.02 4.70 -14.36
N VAL A 53 0.87 4.59 -13.69
CA VAL A 53 0.78 4.49 -12.23
C VAL A 53 -0.19 3.37 -11.87
N MET A 54 0.29 2.39 -11.11
CA MET A 54 -0.55 1.34 -10.51
C MET A 54 -0.64 1.57 -9.02
N SER A 55 -1.82 1.54 -8.42
CA SER A 55 -1.95 1.63 -6.97
C SER A 55 -3.08 0.75 -6.46
N PHE A 56 -2.91 0.27 -5.23
CA PHE A 56 -3.89 -0.52 -4.51
C PHE A 56 -3.57 -0.53 -3.01
N ILE A 57 -4.51 -1.02 -2.21
CA ILE A 57 -4.39 -1.22 -0.77
C ILE A 57 -4.41 -2.71 -0.50
N VAL A 58 -3.58 -3.13 0.45
CA VAL A 58 -3.64 -4.44 1.09
C VAL A 58 -3.85 -4.27 2.59
N ASP A 59 -4.37 -5.29 3.24
CA ASP A 59 -4.49 -5.36 4.70
C ASP A 59 -3.27 -6.10 5.27
N SER A 60 -2.52 -5.47 6.17
CA SER A 60 -1.28 -6.03 6.74
C SER A 60 -1.49 -7.31 7.56
N SER A 61 -2.73 -7.62 7.94
CA SER A 61 -3.12 -8.82 8.69
C SER A 61 -3.81 -9.88 7.83
N ASN A 62 -4.17 -9.55 6.59
CA ASN A 62 -4.82 -10.46 5.65
C ASN A 62 -3.82 -10.95 4.60
N PHE A 63 -3.06 -11.97 4.97
CA PHE A 63 -2.04 -12.57 4.13
C PHE A 63 -2.11 -14.09 4.14
N LEU A 64 -1.49 -14.68 3.12
CA LEU A 64 -1.19 -16.10 3.02
C LEU A 64 0.32 -16.28 2.93
N ASP A 65 0.84 -17.21 3.74
CA ASP A 65 2.23 -17.68 3.62
C ASP A 65 2.29 -18.84 2.62
N SER A 66 3.38 -18.91 1.86
CA SER A 66 3.67 -20.09 1.04
C SER A 66 4.19 -21.24 1.91
N GLU A 67 3.74 -22.46 1.60
CA GLU A 67 4.28 -23.68 2.22
C GLU A 67 5.60 -24.14 1.55
N SER A 68 5.89 -23.63 0.35
CA SER A 68 6.99 -24.11 -0.50
C SER A 68 8.16 -23.13 -0.59
N PHE A 69 7.87 -21.83 -0.49
CA PHE A 69 8.84 -20.76 -0.70
C PHE A 69 8.78 -19.75 0.45
N PRO A 70 9.86 -19.01 0.70
CA PRO A 70 9.85 -17.89 1.65
C PRO A 70 9.13 -16.68 1.04
N THR A 71 7.82 -16.82 0.80
CA THR A 71 6.97 -15.77 0.24
C THR A 71 5.71 -15.57 1.07
N ARG A 72 5.22 -14.32 1.07
CA ARG A 72 3.97 -13.92 1.71
C ARG A 72 3.14 -13.05 0.79
N GLY A 73 1.93 -13.50 0.47
CA GLY A 73 0.97 -12.79 -0.36
C GLY A 73 -0.03 -12.01 0.49
N TYR A 74 -0.10 -10.71 0.29
CA TYR A 74 -1.10 -9.84 0.91
C TYR A 74 -2.26 -9.64 -0.05
N ARG A 75 -3.49 -9.90 0.40
CA ARG A 75 -4.68 -9.83 -0.44
C ARG A 75 -4.94 -8.38 -0.84
N ILE A 76 -5.09 -8.14 -2.14
CA ILE A 76 -5.41 -6.84 -2.71
C ILE A 76 -6.89 -6.53 -2.49
N ASP A 77 -7.20 -5.37 -1.93
CA ASP A 77 -8.55 -4.82 -1.98
C ASP A 77 -8.85 -4.41 -3.43
N LEU A 78 -9.61 -5.25 -4.13
CA LEU A 78 -9.93 -5.07 -5.55
C LEU A 78 -10.65 -3.74 -5.85
N ASN A 79 -11.38 -3.17 -4.87
CA ASN A 79 -12.03 -1.87 -5.05
C ASN A 79 -11.04 -0.69 -5.02
N SER A 80 -9.92 -0.88 -4.33
CA SER A 80 -8.84 0.12 -4.24
C SER A 80 -7.89 0.09 -5.44
N PHE A 81 -7.90 -0.99 -6.23
CA PHE A 81 -7.00 -1.16 -7.36
C PHE A 81 -7.27 -0.12 -8.46
N ASP A 82 -6.22 0.51 -8.96
CA ASP A 82 -6.25 1.40 -10.12
C ASP A 82 -4.93 1.32 -10.88
N LEU A 83 -4.99 1.03 -12.18
CA LEU A 83 -3.87 1.23 -13.10
C LEU A 83 -4.24 2.34 -14.06
N ASN A 84 -3.55 3.47 -13.96
CA ASN A 84 -3.73 4.64 -14.80
C ASN A 84 -2.55 4.78 -15.76
N ILE A 85 -2.83 4.74 -17.06
CA ILE A 85 -1.83 5.02 -18.11
C ILE A 85 -2.37 6.12 -19.01
N ALA A 86 -1.68 7.27 -19.05
CA ALA A 86 -2.08 8.45 -19.82
C ALA A 86 -3.56 8.89 -19.62
N GLY A 87 -4.11 8.67 -18.42
CA GLY A 87 -5.52 8.99 -18.09
C GLY A 87 -6.51 7.85 -18.34
N VAL A 88 -6.07 6.71 -18.89
CA VAL A 88 -6.90 5.51 -19.03
C VAL A 88 -6.82 4.70 -17.73
N HIS A 89 -7.94 4.64 -17.01
CA HIS A 89 -8.07 3.85 -15.79
C HIS A 89 -8.50 2.42 -16.10
N MET A 90 -7.70 1.46 -15.66
CA MET A 90 -7.92 0.04 -15.78
C MET A 90 -8.10 -0.57 -14.38
N LYS A 91 -8.96 -1.59 -14.30
CA LYS A 91 -9.29 -2.29 -13.06
C LYS A 91 -8.99 -3.78 -13.21
N LEU A 92 -8.66 -4.45 -12.11
CA LEU A 92 -8.65 -5.90 -12.09
C LEU A 92 -10.06 -6.45 -12.31
N ASP A 93 -10.18 -7.56 -13.03
CA ASP A 93 -11.45 -8.26 -13.15
C ASP A 93 -11.87 -8.87 -11.80
N ILE A 94 -13.19 -8.89 -11.59
CA ILE A 94 -13.81 -9.48 -10.39
C ILE A 94 -14.87 -10.50 -10.85
N PRO A 95 -14.74 -11.79 -10.50
CA PRO A 95 -13.56 -12.41 -9.88
C PRO A 95 -12.38 -12.50 -10.86
N GLN A 96 -11.17 -12.70 -10.34
CA GLN A 96 -10.05 -13.12 -11.18
C GLN A 96 -10.35 -14.50 -11.80
N ALA A 97 -9.75 -14.79 -12.96
CA ALA A 97 -9.88 -16.09 -13.60
C ALA A 97 -9.49 -17.21 -12.61
N GLY A 98 -10.28 -18.29 -12.57
CA GLY A 98 -10.07 -19.37 -11.60
C GLY A 98 -10.58 -19.09 -10.18
N THR A 99 -11.43 -18.06 -9.98
CA THR A 99 -12.03 -17.67 -8.68
C THR A 99 -11.03 -17.21 -7.62
N GLY A 100 -9.77 -17.00 -8.02
CA GLY A 100 -8.69 -16.66 -7.11
C GLY A 100 -8.75 -15.22 -6.61
N ASP A 101 -8.11 -15.01 -5.47
CA ASP A 101 -7.77 -13.68 -4.99
C ASP A 101 -6.51 -13.17 -5.68
N ALA A 102 -6.42 -11.85 -5.84
CA ALA A 102 -5.20 -11.19 -6.28
C ALA A 102 -4.32 -10.84 -5.07
N PHE A 103 -3.04 -11.14 -5.16
CA PHE A 103 -2.08 -10.90 -4.10
C PHE A 103 -0.94 -10.00 -4.56
N PHE A 104 -0.48 -9.13 -3.66
CA PHE A 104 0.84 -8.52 -3.72
C PHE A 104 1.78 -9.33 -2.84
N VAL A 105 2.78 -9.94 -3.47
CA VAL A 105 3.63 -10.95 -2.84
C VAL A 105 5.01 -10.38 -2.56
N LEU A 106 5.46 -10.54 -1.32
CA LEU A 106 6.84 -10.32 -0.90
C LEU A 106 7.59 -11.65 -0.99
N ARG A 107 8.82 -11.62 -1.50
CA ARG A 107 9.77 -12.74 -1.46
C ARG A 107 11.03 -12.30 -0.75
N ASP A 108 11.47 -13.12 0.19
CA ASP A 108 12.63 -12.90 1.05
C ASP A 108 13.46 -14.19 1.14
N ASN A 109 14.73 -14.11 1.52
CA ASN A 109 15.62 -15.26 1.75
C ASN A 109 16.11 -16.04 0.50
N ASP A 110 16.17 -15.40 -0.67
CA ASP A 110 16.85 -15.89 -1.87
C ASP A 110 17.48 -14.71 -2.65
N PRO A 111 18.73 -14.32 -2.32
CA PRO A 111 19.39 -13.17 -2.92
C PRO A 111 19.43 -13.24 -4.45
N GLY A 112 18.90 -12.22 -5.13
CA GLY A 112 18.72 -12.19 -6.59
C GLY A 112 17.33 -12.57 -7.08
N VAL A 113 16.50 -13.19 -6.23
CA VAL A 113 15.09 -13.53 -6.52
C VAL A 113 14.12 -12.88 -5.53
N ASP A 114 14.64 -12.39 -4.40
CA ASP A 114 13.89 -11.55 -3.46
C ASP A 114 13.30 -10.33 -4.15
N GLY A 115 12.14 -9.88 -3.68
CA GLY A 115 11.44 -8.80 -4.35
C GLY A 115 9.94 -8.78 -4.14
N PHE A 116 9.28 -8.22 -5.14
CA PHE A 116 7.84 -8.01 -5.15
C PHE A 116 7.24 -8.54 -6.45
N PHE A 117 6.07 -9.16 -6.39
CA PHE A 117 5.32 -9.52 -7.60
C PHE A 117 3.81 -9.58 -7.36
N LEU A 118 3.04 -9.59 -8.43
CA LEU A 118 1.60 -9.83 -8.41
C LEU A 118 1.30 -11.28 -8.79
N SER A 119 0.31 -11.90 -8.13
CA SER A 119 -0.07 -13.29 -8.43
C SER A 119 -1.48 -13.69 -7.99
N LEU A 120 -1.97 -14.80 -8.56
CA LEU A 120 -3.08 -15.63 -8.08
C LEU A 120 -2.54 -16.71 -7.13
N GLY A 121 -1.96 -16.27 -6.01
CA GLY A 121 -1.34 -17.14 -5.01
C GLY A 121 -0.05 -16.53 -4.45
N THR A 122 0.76 -17.36 -3.80
CA THR A 122 1.97 -16.94 -3.06
C THR A 122 3.27 -17.42 -3.70
N ASP A 123 3.23 -18.50 -4.46
CA ASP A 123 4.44 -19.29 -4.75
C ASP A 123 5.18 -18.81 -6.00
N VAL A 124 4.41 -18.52 -7.03
CA VAL A 124 4.93 -18.17 -8.36
C VAL A 124 4.20 -16.95 -8.90
N ARG A 125 4.83 -16.23 -9.80
CA ARG A 125 4.20 -15.12 -10.52
C ARG A 125 3.15 -15.70 -11.47
N VAL A 126 1.91 -15.21 -11.36
CA VAL A 126 0.80 -15.58 -12.25
C VAL A 126 0.14 -14.28 -12.72
N PRO A 127 -0.03 -14.05 -14.02
CA PRO A 127 -0.67 -12.84 -14.51
C PRO A 127 -2.09 -12.67 -13.97
N LEU A 128 -2.45 -11.42 -13.68
CA LEU A 128 -3.79 -11.04 -13.20
C LEU A 128 -4.67 -10.58 -14.37
N ALA A 129 -5.94 -10.96 -14.35
CA ALA A 129 -6.91 -10.49 -15.32
C ALA A 129 -7.21 -8.99 -15.11
N LEU A 130 -6.99 -8.21 -16.17
CA LEU A 130 -7.09 -6.76 -16.22
C LEU A 130 -8.14 -6.34 -17.26
N ARG A 131 -9.06 -5.49 -16.82
CA ARG A 131 -10.09 -4.87 -17.65
C ARG A 131 -9.60 -3.57 -18.25
N ILE A 132 -9.52 -3.55 -19.58
CA ILE A 132 -9.24 -2.36 -20.38
C ILE A 132 -10.57 -1.80 -20.91
N PRO A 133 -10.92 -0.53 -20.65
CA PRO A 133 -12.17 0.07 -21.13
C PRO A 133 -12.36 -0.10 -22.64
N GLY A 134 -13.54 -0.58 -23.04
CA GLY A 134 -13.90 -0.74 -24.46
C GLY A 134 -13.16 -1.87 -25.20
N LEU A 135 -12.42 -2.72 -24.49
CA LEU A 135 -11.66 -3.81 -25.09
C LEU A 135 -12.01 -5.14 -24.41
N ALA A 136 -12.42 -6.12 -25.21
CA ALA A 136 -12.71 -7.48 -24.77
C ALA A 136 -12.03 -8.49 -25.71
N PRO A 137 -11.63 -9.67 -25.21
CA PRO A 137 -11.62 -10.12 -23.80
C PRO A 137 -10.62 -9.37 -22.91
N ALA A 138 -10.61 -9.73 -21.62
CA ALA A 138 -9.65 -9.24 -20.64
C ALA A 138 -8.20 -9.46 -21.07
N HIS A 139 -7.34 -8.55 -20.62
CA HIS A 139 -5.89 -8.64 -20.76
C HIS A 139 -5.28 -9.20 -19.48
N GLU A 140 -4.02 -9.55 -19.56
CA GLU A 140 -3.23 -10.10 -18.46
C GLU A 140 -2.22 -9.04 -18.05
N LEU A 141 -2.24 -8.64 -16.78
CA LEU A 141 -1.24 -7.81 -16.14
C LEU A 141 -0.24 -8.72 -15.46
N GLU A 142 1.03 -8.58 -15.82
CA GLU A 142 2.12 -9.24 -15.14
C GLU A 142 3.06 -8.21 -14.54
N PHE A 143 3.36 -8.37 -13.25
CA PHE A 143 4.30 -7.52 -12.54
C PHE A 143 5.24 -8.35 -11.68
N GLY A 144 6.52 -8.03 -11.74
CA GLY A 144 7.49 -8.39 -10.71
C GLY A 144 8.75 -7.56 -10.78
N ARG A 145 9.42 -7.44 -9.64
CA ARG A 145 10.71 -6.77 -9.46
C ARG A 145 11.54 -7.60 -8.51
N THR A 146 12.81 -7.84 -8.82
CA THR A 146 13.74 -8.54 -7.94
C THR A 146 14.88 -7.62 -7.50
N PHE A 147 15.45 -7.89 -6.33
CA PHE A 147 16.61 -7.20 -5.80
C PHE A 147 17.92 -7.76 -6.36
N SER A 148 18.98 -6.95 -6.34
CA SER A 148 20.36 -7.39 -6.62
C SER A 148 20.81 -8.44 -5.60
N VAL A 149 21.85 -9.20 -5.93
CA VAL A 149 22.35 -10.31 -5.09
C VAL A 149 22.84 -9.89 -3.71
N ASP A 150 23.06 -8.60 -3.48
CA ASP A 150 23.54 -8.04 -2.20
C ASP A 150 22.44 -7.38 -1.38
N THR A 151 21.19 -7.36 -1.89
CA THR A 151 20.05 -6.71 -1.24
C THR A 151 18.89 -7.69 -1.10
N THR A 152 18.34 -7.77 0.10
CA THR A 152 17.19 -8.61 0.41
C THR A 152 16.17 -7.81 1.22
N LEU A 153 14.95 -8.33 1.32
CA LEU A 153 14.09 -7.94 2.43
C LEU A 153 14.71 -8.48 3.74
N HIS A 154 14.28 -7.95 4.87
CA HIS A 154 14.70 -8.45 6.18
C HIS A 154 13.57 -9.22 6.88
N SER A 155 12.40 -9.28 6.25
CA SER A 155 11.15 -9.78 6.79
C SER A 155 10.12 -9.87 5.68
N LEU A 156 9.21 -10.84 5.79
CA LEU A 156 8.00 -10.94 4.95
C LEU A 156 6.85 -10.05 5.46
N ASN A 157 7.01 -9.36 6.59
CA ASN A 157 6.02 -8.41 7.09
C ASN A 157 6.00 -7.14 6.24
N ILE A 158 4.85 -6.82 5.65
CA ILE A 158 4.71 -5.66 4.76
C ILE A 158 4.92 -4.32 5.46
N LEU A 159 4.71 -4.25 6.78
CA LEU A 159 5.00 -3.04 7.55
C LEU A 159 6.51 -2.79 7.68
N ASP A 160 7.31 -3.85 7.65
CA ASP A 160 8.78 -3.76 7.64
C ASP A 160 9.30 -3.40 6.23
N ALA A 161 8.46 -3.58 5.20
CA ALA A 161 8.74 -3.19 3.81
C ALA A 161 8.22 -1.78 3.46
N VAL A 162 7.80 -0.97 4.44
CA VAL A 162 7.42 0.43 4.20
C VAL A 162 8.66 1.21 3.73
N GLY A 163 8.54 1.84 2.56
CA GLY A 163 9.66 2.51 1.94
C GLY A 163 9.41 2.84 0.47
N LYS A 164 10.44 3.35 -0.19
CA LYS A 164 10.47 3.58 -1.62
C LYS A 164 11.61 2.76 -2.22
N TYR A 165 11.29 2.03 -3.27
CA TYR A 165 12.20 1.19 -4.01
C TYR A 165 12.22 1.74 -5.44
N GLY A 166 13.39 2.12 -5.95
CA GLY A 166 13.60 2.65 -7.29
C GLY A 166 14.37 1.65 -8.17
N PHE A 167 15.32 2.15 -8.96
CA PHE A 167 16.24 1.31 -9.76
C PHE A 167 17.42 0.79 -8.95
N GLU A 168 17.71 1.44 -7.81
CA GLU A 168 18.74 0.99 -6.89
C GLU A 168 18.48 -0.45 -6.46
N ASP A 169 19.57 -1.23 -6.47
CA ASP A 169 19.58 -2.62 -6.04
C ASP A 169 18.51 -3.48 -6.73
N MET A 170 18.16 -3.17 -7.97
CA MET A 170 17.27 -3.99 -8.80
C MET A 170 18.11 -4.94 -9.67
N SER A 171 17.77 -6.23 -9.69
CA SER A 171 18.37 -7.18 -10.63
C SER A 171 17.54 -7.37 -11.89
N SER A 172 16.22 -7.46 -11.76
CA SER A 172 15.31 -7.63 -12.88
C SER A 172 13.94 -7.03 -12.57
N TYR A 173 13.18 -6.75 -13.62
CA TYR A 173 11.77 -6.39 -13.50
C TYR A 173 10.99 -6.93 -14.69
N GLN A 174 9.68 -6.95 -14.53
CA GLN A 174 8.71 -7.16 -15.57
C GLN A 174 7.47 -6.35 -15.22
N TRP A 175 6.98 -5.55 -16.17
CA TRP A 175 5.69 -4.87 -16.05
C TRP A 175 5.05 -4.81 -17.42
N THR A 176 4.22 -5.81 -17.70
CA THR A 176 3.61 -5.99 -19.02
C THR A 176 2.10 -6.13 -18.93
N ILE A 177 1.43 -5.68 -19.99
CA ILE A 177 0.02 -5.95 -20.25
C ILE A 177 -0.06 -6.69 -21.58
N GLY A 178 -0.69 -7.84 -21.58
CA GLY A 178 -0.68 -8.72 -22.75
C GLY A 178 -1.86 -9.66 -22.78
N ARG A 179 -1.81 -10.65 -23.68
CA ARG A 179 -2.76 -11.77 -23.73
C ARG A 179 -2.07 -13.01 -24.22
N PHE A 180 -2.29 -14.13 -23.54
CA PHE A 180 -1.84 -15.46 -23.97
C PHE A 180 -0.32 -15.51 -24.20
N GLY A 181 0.44 -14.86 -23.32
CA GLY A 181 1.90 -14.77 -23.41
C GLY A 181 2.42 -13.79 -24.47
N ASN A 182 1.56 -13.03 -25.15
CA ASN A 182 1.98 -11.95 -26.04
C ASN A 182 1.87 -10.61 -25.31
N TYR A 183 3.01 -9.96 -25.05
CA TYR A 183 3.06 -8.65 -24.42
C TYR A 183 2.67 -7.57 -25.43
N GLY A 184 1.51 -6.95 -25.20
CA GLY A 184 0.99 -5.90 -26.06
C GLY A 184 1.46 -4.52 -25.62
N LEU A 185 1.72 -4.31 -24.34
CA LEU A 185 2.22 -3.06 -23.76
C LEU A 185 3.25 -3.41 -22.69
N GLU A 186 4.34 -2.66 -22.66
CA GLU A 186 5.37 -2.76 -21.63
C GLU A 186 5.58 -1.40 -20.97
N VAL A 187 5.76 -1.44 -19.65
CA VAL A 187 6.06 -0.27 -18.83
C VAL A 187 7.47 -0.44 -18.30
N SER A 188 8.33 0.53 -18.59
CA SER A 188 9.60 0.68 -17.91
C SER A 188 9.32 1.06 -16.46
N TYR A 189 9.61 0.13 -15.56
CA TYR A 189 9.46 0.33 -14.13
C TYR A 189 10.38 1.44 -13.64
N GLU A 190 9.90 2.31 -12.74
CA GLU A 190 10.73 3.36 -12.11
C GLU A 190 10.73 3.27 -10.58
N THR A 191 9.58 2.97 -9.97
CA THR A 191 9.45 3.00 -8.51
C THR A 191 8.31 2.15 -7.98
N ILE A 192 8.49 1.56 -6.79
CA ILE A 192 7.43 1.12 -5.87
C ILE A 192 7.52 1.98 -4.61
N SER A 193 6.39 2.48 -4.13
CA SER A 193 6.24 3.11 -2.83
C SER A 193 5.25 2.29 -2.00
N ILE A 194 5.69 1.82 -0.83
CA ILE A 194 4.88 1.09 0.14
C ILE A 194 4.72 2.00 1.36
N THR A 195 3.47 2.33 1.69
CA THR A 195 3.16 3.30 2.75
C THR A 195 2.07 2.78 3.66
N ALA A 196 2.28 2.87 4.98
CA ALA A 196 1.23 2.59 5.93
C ALA A 196 0.12 3.65 5.82
N VAL A 197 -1.12 3.21 5.71
CA VAL A 197 -2.31 4.07 5.76
C VAL A 197 -2.71 4.19 7.23
N PRO A 198 -2.67 5.39 7.82
CA PRO A 198 -3.07 5.58 9.21
C PRO A 198 -4.51 5.13 9.43
N GLU A 199 -4.76 4.38 10.50
CA GLU A 199 -6.14 4.07 10.87
C GLU A 199 -6.93 5.36 11.16
N PRO A 200 -8.23 5.41 10.81
CA PRO A 200 -9.10 6.54 11.14
C PRO A 200 -9.14 6.85 12.65
N SER A 201 -8.97 5.83 13.49
CA SER A 201 -8.95 5.91 14.96
C SER A 201 -7.74 6.71 15.47
N THR A 202 -6.57 6.51 14.88
CA THR A 202 -5.33 7.23 15.21
C THR A 202 -5.45 8.71 14.85
N ALA A 203 -6.05 9.03 13.70
CA ALA A 203 -6.34 10.41 13.32
C ALA A 203 -7.31 11.08 14.31
N ALA A 204 -8.37 10.37 14.72
CA ALA A 204 -9.32 10.87 15.70
C ALA A 204 -8.68 11.09 17.08
N LEU A 205 -7.84 10.16 17.54
CA LEU A 205 -7.13 10.28 18.83
C LEU A 205 -6.11 11.42 18.83
N MET A 206 -5.37 11.62 17.73
CA MET A 206 -4.49 12.79 17.59
C MET A 206 -5.30 14.10 17.60
N GLY A 207 -6.44 14.14 16.91
CA GLY A 207 -7.34 15.28 16.93
C GLY A 207 -7.87 15.60 18.33
N LEU A 208 -8.32 14.59 19.07
CA LEU A 208 -8.81 14.75 20.46
C LEU A 208 -7.67 15.16 21.41
N GLY A 209 -6.49 14.57 21.28
CA GLY A 209 -5.31 14.94 22.07
C GLY A 209 -4.94 16.42 21.87
N ALA A 210 -4.93 16.89 20.62
CA ALA A 210 -4.70 18.31 20.32
C ALA A 210 -5.76 19.23 20.95
N LEU A 211 -7.04 18.84 20.91
CA LEU A 211 -8.13 19.60 21.53
C LEU A 211 -7.99 19.70 23.06
N VAL A 212 -7.61 18.61 23.74
CA VAL A 212 -7.37 18.61 25.19
C VAL A 212 -6.22 19.56 25.56
N LEU A 213 -5.12 19.54 24.80
CA LEU A 213 -3.98 20.42 25.01
C LEU A 213 -4.35 21.90 24.79
N LEU A 214 -5.11 22.19 23.73
CA LEU A 214 -5.61 23.54 23.46
C LEU A 214 -6.54 24.03 24.58
N GLY A 215 -7.45 23.18 25.05
CA GLY A 215 -8.34 23.49 26.18
C GLY A 215 -7.59 23.76 27.48
N ALA A 216 -6.57 22.96 27.79
CA ALA A 216 -5.73 23.15 28.97
C ALA A 216 -4.96 24.48 28.92
N ASN A 217 -4.41 24.83 27.76
CA ASN A 217 -3.67 26.09 27.56
C ASN A 217 -4.61 27.31 27.66
N ALA A 218 -5.80 27.24 27.07
CA ALA A 218 -6.81 28.31 27.17
C ALA A 218 -7.25 28.55 28.63
N ARG A 219 -7.43 27.47 29.41
CA ARG A 219 -7.79 27.55 30.84
C ARG A 219 -6.67 28.16 31.68
N SER A 220 -5.42 27.79 31.41
CA SER A 220 -4.23 28.36 32.10
C SER A 220 -4.15 29.87 31.90
N LYS A 221 -4.29 30.34 30.65
CA LYS A 221 -4.28 31.79 30.33
C LYS A 221 -5.42 32.56 30.99
N ARG A 222 -6.61 31.96 31.11
CA ARG A 222 -7.75 32.59 31.79
C ARG A 222 -7.49 32.76 33.28
N ASN A 223 -6.90 31.75 33.92
CA ASN A 223 -6.56 31.81 35.34
C ASN A 223 -5.48 32.88 35.61
N ALA A 224 -4.47 33.00 34.75
CA ALA A 224 -3.42 34.02 34.89
C ALA A 224 -3.98 35.45 34.85
N ARG A 225 -4.93 35.75 33.96
CA ARG A 225 -5.57 37.09 33.87
C ARG A 225 -6.43 37.44 35.08
N LEU A 226 -7.06 36.46 35.72
CA LEU A 226 -7.90 36.71 36.90
C LEU A 226 -7.05 37.09 38.13
N THR A 227 -5.80 36.61 38.20
CA THR A 227 -4.84 37.00 39.25
C THR A 227 -4.27 38.41 39.08
N GLU A 228 -4.35 39.03 37.90
CA GLU A 228 -3.87 40.41 37.67
C GLU A 228 -4.93 41.48 37.98
N LEU A 229 -6.18 41.08 38.21
CA LEU A 229 -7.34 41.98 38.40
C LEU A 229 -7.85 42.05 39.85
N GLY A 230 -7.15 41.43 40.81
CA GLY A 230 -7.47 41.48 42.24
C GLY A 230 -6.28 41.98 43.04
#